data_AF-A0A519QYQ6-F1
#
_entry.id   AF-A0A519QYQ6-F1
#
_cell.length_a   1.000
_cell.length_b   1.000
_cell.length_c   1.000
_cell.angle_alpha   90.00
_cell.angle_beta   90.00
_cell.angle_gamma   90.00
#
_symmetry.space_group_name_H-M   'P 1'
#
loop_
_entity.id
_entity.type
_entity.pdbx_description
1 polymer ?
#
loop_
_entity_poly.entity_id
_entity_poly.type
_entity_poly.pdbx_seq_one_letter_code
_entity_poly.pdbx_strand_id
1 'polypeptide(L)'
;MITEATATLLAATLAAFVALITIVITKEQKVSEFRQAWINDFRADLAEAMSAASTLTVILQLLHESKKDEEMHREWARFIAALSRLELRLNLKEALHRELEQCIRSAEMLVRRLEANPEDYAPSEWTDLSAKVITVAHPLLKDEWDRVKDGEPFYRATKALLIAVVVLVPLGVAASYVRP
;
A
#
# COMPACT_ATOMS: atom_id res chain seq x y z
N MET A 1 -42.23 -20.26 30.62
CA MET A 1 -41.89 -18.87 31.02
C MET A 1 -40.38 -18.77 31.06
N ILE A 2 -39.77 -17.90 30.25
CA ILE A 2 -38.35 -17.55 30.37
C ILE A 2 -38.20 -16.84 31.71
N THR A 3 -37.38 -17.37 32.63
CA THR A 3 -37.13 -16.70 33.92
C THR A 3 -36.32 -15.43 33.67
N GLU A 4 -36.50 -14.40 34.50
CA GLU A 4 -35.76 -13.13 34.36
C GLU A 4 -34.24 -13.36 34.27
N ALA A 5 -33.71 -14.33 35.03
CA ALA A 5 -32.31 -14.74 34.97
C ALA A 5 -31.88 -15.23 33.56
N THR A 6 -32.71 -16.02 32.88
CA THR A 6 -32.43 -16.51 31.52
C THR A 6 -32.50 -15.39 30.48
N ALA A 7 -33.40 -14.42 30.65
CA ALA A 7 -33.48 -13.25 29.77
C ALA A 7 -32.23 -12.34 29.91
N THR A 8 -31.79 -12.08 31.14
CA THR A 8 -30.58 -11.27 31.41
C THR A 8 -29.32 -11.94 30.87
N LEU A 9 -29.19 -13.26 31.04
CA LEU A 9 -28.05 -14.02 30.51
C LEU A 9 -27.99 -13.96 28.99
N LEU A 10 -29.14 -14.11 28.31
CA LEU A 10 -29.24 -13.99 26.86
C LEU A 10 -28.86 -12.58 26.38
N ALA A 11 -29.38 -11.54 27.04
CA ALA A 11 -29.07 -10.15 26.71
C ALA A 11 -27.57 -9.84 26.88
N ALA A 12 -26.96 -10.29 27.98
CA ALA A 12 -25.52 -10.12 28.24
C ALA A 12 -24.66 -10.85 27.20
N THR A 13 -25.05 -12.05 26.82
CA THR A 13 -24.33 -12.84 25.79
C THR A 13 -24.41 -12.16 24.42
N LEU A 14 -25.59 -11.66 24.05
CA LEU A 14 -25.78 -10.92 22.80
C LEU A 14 -24.96 -9.61 22.80
N ALA A 15 -24.95 -8.88 23.91
CA ALA A 15 -24.16 -7.67 24.06
C ALA A 15 -22.66 -7.96 23.92
N ALA A 16 -22.15 -9.02 24.55
CA ALA A 16 -20.76 -9.46 24.41
C ALA A 16 -20.41 -9.81 22.96
N PHE A 17 -21.34 -10.45 22.23
CA PHE A 17 -21.15 -10.77 20.82
C PHE A 17 -21.08 -9.52 19.94
N VAL A 18 -21.98 -8.56 20.14
CA VAL A 18 -21.97 -7.26 19.44
C VAL A 18 -20.67 -6.48 19.72
N ALA A 19 -20.22 -6.48 20.97
CA ALA A 19 -18.95 -5.85 21.34
C ALA A 19 -17.76 -6.50 20.60
N LEU A 20 -17.71 -7.84 20.55
CA LEU A 20 -16.65 -8.57 19.84
C LEU A 20 -16.63 -8.23 18.34
N ILE A 21 -17.80 -8.19 17.69
CA ILE A 21 -17.92 -7.79 16.28
C ILE A 21 -17.38 -6.38 16.06
N THR A 22 -17.77 -5.46 16.94
CA THR A 22 -17.38 -4.05 16.86
C THR A 22 -15.86 -3.91 16.94
N ILE A 23 -15.20 -4.65 17.83
CA ILE A 23 -13.74 -4.68 17.96
C ILE A 23 -13.09 -5.23 16.69
N VAL A 24 -13.60 -6.34 16.14
CA VAL A 24 -13.04 -6.94 14.91
C VAL A 24 -13.18 -5.98 13.73
N ILE A 25 -14.35 -5.38 13.53
CA ILE A 25 -14.57 -4.40 12.46
C ILE A 25 -13.64 -3.20 12.62
N THR A 26 -13.54 -2.65 13.84
CA THR A 26 -12.69 -1.48 14.12
C THR A 26 -11.22 -1.77 13.82
N LYS A 27 -10.74 -2.94 14.23
CA LYS A 27 -9.36 -3.38 13.95
C LYS A 27 -9.12 -3.48 12.44
N GLU A 28 -10.01 -4.14 11.70
CA GLU A 28 -9.85 -4.34 10.25
C GLU A 28 -9.97 -3.04 9.46
N GLN A 29 -10.88 -2.15 9.86
CA GLN A 29 -10.96 -0.80 9.30
C GLN A 29 -9.62 -0.07 9.49
N LYS A 30 -9.03 -0.14 10.69
CA LYS A 30 -7.73 0.49 10.96
C LYS A 30 -6.58 -0.13 10.17
N VAL A 31 -6.54 -1.45 10.03
CA VAL A 31 -5.54 -2.12 9.18
C VAL A 31 -5.68 -1.67 7.72
N SER A 32 -6.91 -1.63 7.20
CA SER A 32 -7.17 -1.14 5.84
C SER A 32 -6.74 0.32 5.68
N GLU A 33 -7.06 1.20 6.62
CA GLU A 33 -6.61 2.61 6.64
C GLU A 33 -5.08 2.71 6.60
N PHE A 34 -4.36 1.95 7.43
CA PHE A 34 -2.89 1.96 7.46
C PHE A 34 -2.27 1.42 6.17
N ARG A 35 -2.86 0.38 5.57
CA ARG A 35 -2.38 -0.14 4.28
C ARG A 35 -2.63 0.84 3.15
N GLN A 36 -3.80 1.49 3.11
CA GLN A 36 -4.08 2.54 2.13
C GLN A 36 -3.12 3.72 2.29
N ALA A 37 -2.81 4.14 3.52
CA ALA A 37 -1.80 5.14 3.79
C ALA A 37 -0.42 4.71 3.26
N TRP A 38 0.00 3.47 3.53
CA TRP A 38 1.25 2.93 2.99
C TRP A 38 1.29 2.97 1.45
N ILE A 39 0.21 2.57 0.77
CA ILE A 39 0.12 2.61 -0.71
C ILE A 39 0.20 4.04 -1.22
N ASN A 40 -0.52 4.99 -0.58
CA ASN A 40 -0.54 6.39 -0.99
C ASN A 40 0.84 7.05 -0.79
N ASP A 41 1.49 6.80 0.34
CA ASP A 41 2.84 7.27 0.63
C ASP A 41 3.84 6.69 -0.36
N PHE A 42 3.70 5.40 -0.72
CA PHE A 42 4.55 4.76 -1.72
C PHE A 42 4.40 5.41 -3.10
N ARG A 43 3.16 5.71 -3.53
CA ARG A 43 2.90 6.44 -4.79
C ARG A 43 3.50 7.84 -4.77
N ALA A 44 3.35 8.56 -3.66
CA ALA A 44 3.89 9.91 -3.50
C ALA A 44 5.42 9.89 -3.58
N ASP A 45 6.08 8.96 -2.89
CA ASP A 45 7.54 8.84 -2.89
C ASP A 45 8.08 8.40 -4.26
N LEU A 46 7.35 7.55 -4.99
CA LEU A 46 7.69 7.19 -6.36
C LEU A 46 7.58 8.39 -7.31
N ALA A 47 6.51 9.17 -7.20
CA ALA A 47 6.34 10.38 -8.00
C ALA A 47 7.41 11.43 -7.69
N GLU A 48 7.75 11.61 -6.41
CA GLU A 48 8.83 12.52 -5.99
C GLU A 48 10.18 12.08 -6.54
N ALA A 49 10.51 10.79 -6.45
CA ALA A 49 11.75 10.24 -7.00
C ALA A 49 11.85 10.48 -8.52
N MET A 50 10.77 10.18 -9.26
CA MET A 50 10.75 10.38 -10.71
C MET A 50 10.79 11.86 -11.10
N SER A 51 10.09 12.73 -10.37
CA SER A 51 10.13 14.17 -10.62
C SER A 51 11.50 14.77 -10.35
N ALA A 52 12.16 14.38 -9.25
CA ALA A 52 13.48 14.87 -8.90
C ALA A 52 14.54 14.39 -9.91
N ALA A 53 14.51 13.10 -10.28
CA ALA A 53 15.38 12.55 -11.32
C ALA A 53 15.16 13.21 -12.68
N SER A 54 13.91 13.42 -13.09
CA SER A 54 13.60 14.15 -14.33
C SER A 54 14.16 15.57 -14.29
N THR A 55 14.01 16.28 -13.18
CA THR A 55 14.58 17.63 -13.02
C THR A 55 16.11 17.60 -13.07
N LEU A 56 16.75 16.63 -12.43
CA LEU A 56 18.20 16.42 -12.51
C LEU A 56 18.66 16.20 -13.95
N THR A 57 17.95 15.42 -14.76
CA THR A 57 18.32 15.25 -16.18
C THR A 57 18.30 16.58 -16.94
N VAL A 58 17.30 17.43 -16.69
CA VAL A 58 17.18 18.76 -17.31
C VAL A 58 18.30 19.69 -16.84
N ILE A 59 18.56 19.74 -15.53
CA ILE A 59 19.64 20.54 -14.92
C ILE A 59 21.00 20.16 -15.52
N LEU A 60 21.30 18.87 -15.56
CA LEU A 60 22.60 18.36 -15.97
C LEU A 60 22.88 18.60 -17.46
N GLN A 61 21.82 18.58 -18.30
CA GLN A 61 21.93 18.81 -19.74
C GLN A 61 21.85 20.28 -20.17
N LEU A 62 21.01 21.10 -19.54
CA LEU A 62 20.61 22.40 -20.09
C LEU A 62 21.06 23.62 -19.26
N LEU A 63 21.42 23.44 -17.98
CA LEU A 63 21.85 24.58 -17.17
C LEU A 63 23.35 24.88 -17.35
N HIS A 64 23.64 26.15 -17.61
CA HIS A 64 25.00 26.70 -17.56
C HIS A 64 25.62 26.51 -16.17
N GLU A 65 26.93 26.25 -16.11
CA GLU A 65 27.69 25.92 -14.90
C GLU A 65 27.44 26.86 -13.71
N SER A 66 27.21 28.16 -13.97
CA SER A 66 27.05 29.18 -12.92
C SER A 66 25.76 29.09 -12.08
N LYS A 67 24.73 28.34 -12.53
CA LYS A 67 23.50 28.07 -11.77
C LYS A 67 23.33 26.60 -11.39
N LYS A 68 24.31 25.77 -11.76
CA LYS A 68 24.19 24.32 -11.70
C LYS A 68 24.21 23.82 -10.26
N ASP A 69 24.99 24.45 -9.39
CA ASP A 69 25.39 23.80 -8.15
C ASP A 69 24.27 23.73 -7.08
N GLU A 70 23.67 24.84 -6.68
CA GLU A 70 22.67 24.84 -5.59
C GLU A 70 21.38 24.07 -5.95
N GLU A 71 20.89 24.26 -7.18
CA GLU A 71 19.69 23.60 -7.68
C GLU A 71 19.90 22.09 -7.87
N MET A 72 21.05 21.68 -8.40
CA MET A 72 21.41 20.26 -8.53
C MET A 72 21.53 19.57 -7.17
N HIS A 73 22.23 20.18 -6.20
CA HIS A 73 22.36 19.61 -4.85
C HIS A 73 21.01 19.42 -4.16
N ARG A 74 20.10 20.40 -4.31
CA ARG A 74 18.75 20.30 -3.77
C ARG A 74 17.95 19.16 -4.39
N GLU A 75 17.97 19.03 -5.72
CA GLU A 75 17.24 17.96 -6.40
C GLU A 75 17.85 16.58 -6.14
N TRP A 76 19.17 16.49 -6.00
CA TRP A 76 19.84 15.26 -5.54
C TRP A 76 19.39 14.85 -4.14
N ALA A 77 19.34 15.79 -3.19
CA ALA A 77 18.88 15.51 -1.84
C ALA A 77 17.42 15.02 -1.83
N ARG A 78 16.54 15.63 -2.63
CA ARG A 78 15.14 15.19 -2.81
C ARG A 78 15.07 13.79 -3.39
N PHE A 79 15.85 13.52 -4.44
CA PHE A 79 15.87 12.22 -5.11
C PHE A 79 16.34 11.11 -4.17
N ILE A 80 17.49 11.27 -3.52
CA ILE A 80 18.04 10.27 -2.59
C ILE A 80 17.12 10.05 -1.37
N ALA A 81 16.51 11.10 -0.84
CA ALA A 81 15.56 10.98 0.26
C ALA A 81 14.29 10.20 -0.17
N ALA A 82 13.79 10.42 -1.39
CA ALA A 82 12.69 9.65 -1.94
C ALA A 82 13.07 8.17 -2.19
N LEU A 83 14.25 7.92 -2.77
CA LEU A 83 14.75 6.56 -3.00
C LEU A 83 14.91 5.78 -1.69
N SER A 84 15.54 6.39 -0.68
CA SER A 84 15.74 5.75 0.62
C SER A 84 14.41 5.35 1.25
N ARG A 85 13.40 6.22 1.16
CA ARG A 85 12.05 5.95 1.66
C ARG A 85 11.36 4.82 0.89
N LEU A 86 11.57 4.72 -0.43
CA LEU A 86 11.05 3.62 -1.24
C LEU A 86 11.74 2.29 -0.87
N GLU A 87 13.07 2.27 -0.84
CA GLU A 87 13.87 1.08 -0.50
C GLU A 87 13.48 0.51 0.87
N LEU A 88 13.24 1.35 1.87
CA LEU A 88 12.80 0.93 3.20
C LEU A 88 11.39 0.33 3.24
N ARG A 89 10.54 0.62 2.24
CA ARG A 89 9.18 0.07 2.15
C ARG A 89 9.11 -1.19 1.29
N LEU A 90 10.06 -1.40 0.38
CA LEU A 90 10.06 -2.54 -0.53
C LEU A 90 10.36 -3.85 0.20
N ASN A 91 9.59 -4.88 -0.12
CA ASN A 91 9.81 -6.24 0.39
C ASN A 91 10.56 -7.09 -0.63
N LEU A 92 11.89 -7.16 -0.50
CA LEU A 92 12.77 -7.87 -1.45
C LEU A 92 12.55 -9.40 -1.51
N LYS A 93 11.65 -9.97 -0.71
CA LYS A 93 11.21 -11.37 -0.85
C LYS A 93 10.21 -11.56 -1.98
N GLU A 94 9.53 -10.50 -2.42
CA GLU A 94 8.52 -10.53 -3.47
C GLU A 94 9.12 -10.13 -4.82
N ALA A 95 8.68 -10.78 -5.90
CA ALA A 95 9.28 -10.61 -7.23
C ALA A 95 9.12 -9.18 -7.77
N LEU A 96 7.89 -8.63 -7.74
CA LEU A 96 7.62 -7.28 -8.22
C LEU A 96 8.37 -6.21 -7.41
N HIS A 97 8.52 -6.41 -6.10
CA HIS A 97 9.27 -5.50 -5.24
C HIS A 97 10.76 -5.49 -5.58
N ARG A 98 11.35 -6.67 -5.85
CA ARG A 98 12.74 -6.75 -6.35
C ARG A 98 12.91 -6.11 -7.71
N GLU A 99 11.97 -6.34 -8.62
CA GLU A 99 12.04 -5.77 -9.97
C GLU A 99 11.94 -4.24 -9.94
N LEU A 100 11.08 -3.69 -9.08
CA LEU A 100 10.97 -2.25 -8.90
C LEU A 100 12.24 -1.66 -8.27
N GLU A 101 12.83 -2.36 -7.29
CA GLU A 101 14.11 -1.96 -6.70
C GLU A 101 15.22 -1.87 -7.75
N GLN A 102 15.31 -2.85 -8.66
CA GLN A 102 16.28 -2.83 -9.76
C GLN A 102 16.05 -1.65 -10.71
N CYS A 103 14.78 -1.32 -11.01
CA CYS A 103 14.45 -0.16 -11.84
C CYS A 103 14.84 1.15 -11.16
N ILE A 104 14.59 1.27 -9.85
CA ILE A 104 14.97 2.42 -9.04
C ILE A 104 16.50 2.59 -9.00
N ARG A 105 17.25 1.51 -8.77
CA ARG A 105 18.73 1.54 -8.83
C ARG A 105 19.23 1.94 -10.21
N SER A 106 18.58 1.46 -11.26
CA SER A 106 18.92 1.85 -12.63
C SER A 106 18.70 3.35 -12.85
N ALA A 107 17.65 3.93 -12.26
CA ALA A 107 17.40 5.37 -12.32
C ALA A 107 18.48 6.16 -11.60
N GLU A 108 18.90 5.71 -10.41
CA GLU A 108 20.01 6.32 -9.70
C GLU A 108 21.31 6.26 -10.51
N MET A 109 21.64 5.09 -11.07
CA MET A 109 22.85 4.91 -11.89
C MET A 109 22.84 5.79 -13.13
N LEU A 110 21.69 5.94 -13.80
CA LEU A 110 21.56 6.81 -14.97
C LEU A 110 21.86 8.27 -14.62
N VAL A 111 21.27 8.78 -13.54
CA VAL A 111 21.48 10.17 -13.12
C VAL A 111 22.93 10.40 -12.69
N ARG A 112 23.56 9.46 -11.96
CA ARG A 112 24.99 9.53 -11.61
C ARG A 112 25.90 9.51 -12.84
N ARG A 113 25.56 8.68 -13.84
CA ARG A 113 26.32 8.60 -15.11
C ARG A 113 26.23 9.92 -15.87
N LEU A 114 25.03 10.49 -15.94
CA LEU A 114 24.79 11.78 -16.58
C LEU A 114 25.50 12.93 -15.86
N GLU A 115 25.57 12.90 -14.53
CA GLU A 115 26.34 13.89 -13.76
C GLU A 115 27.83 13.82 -14.07
N ALA A 116 28.39 12.60 -14.17
CA ALA A 116 29.79 12.39 -14.47
C ALA A 116 30.15 12.73 -15.93
N ASN A 117 29.28 12.37 -16.88
CA ASN A 117 29.49 12.58 -18.32
C ASN A 117 28.19 13.08 -18.99
N PRO A 118 27.90 14.38 -18.97
CA PRO A 118 26.65 14.93 -19.50
C PRO A 118 26.43 14.69 -21.00
N GLU A 119 27.50 14.50 -21.77
CA GLU A 119 27.43 14.25 -23.21
C GLU A 119 27.08 12.78 -23.56
N ASP A 120 27.23 11.87 -22.60
CA ASP A 120 26.91 10.44 -22.73
C ASP A 120 25.47 10.14 -22.24
N TYR A 121 24.52 10.89 -22.78
CA TYR A 121 23.11 10.74 -22.44
C TYR A 121 22.20 11.01 -23.64
N ALA A 122 21.33 10.06 -23.93
CA ALA A 122 20.22 10.24 -24.83
C ALA A 122 18.92 10.53 -24.04
N PRO A 123 18.12 11.55 -24.41
CA PRO A 123 16.84 11.84 -23.74
C PRO A 123 15.85 10.68 -23.67
N SER A 124 15.97 9.71 -24.59
CA SER A 124 15.17 8.48 -24.56
C SER A 124 15.49 7.59 -23.37
N GLU A 125 16.71 7.61 -22.83
CA GLU A 125 17.11 6.72 -21.72
C GLU A 125 16.28 6.96 -20.46
N TRP A 126 16.07 8.21 -20.08
CA TRP A 126 15.19 8.56 -18.96
C TRP A 126 13.72 8.22 -19.27
N THR A 127 13.28 8.48 -20.50
CA THR A 127 11.91 8.21 -20.93
C THR A 127 11.59 6.72 -20.86
N ASP A 128 12.48 5.86 -21.37
CA ASP A 128 12.33 4.41 -21.36
C ASP A 128 12.39 3.85 -19.93
N LEU A 129 13.31 4.38 -19.12
CA LEU A 129 13.48 3.93 -17.74
C LEU A 129 12.31 4.35 -16.84
N SER A 130 11.83 5.59 -16.96
CA SER A 130 10.64 6.06 -16.24
C SER A 130 9.39 5.27 -16.64
N ALA A 131 9.21 4.97 -17.93
CA ALA A 131 8.14 4.09 -18.39
C ALA A 131 8.25 2.67 -17.80
N LYS A 132 9.46 2.12 -17.69
CA LYS A 132 9.71 0.83 -17.05
C LYS A 132 9.37 0.85 -15.56
N VAL A 133 9.78 1.89 -14.82
CA VAL A 133 9.43 2.08 -13.40
C VAL A 133 7.92 2.06 -13.21
N ILE A 134 7.17 2.81 -14.03
CA ILE A 134 5.71 2.86 -13.98
C ILE A 134 5.10 1.48 -14.29
N THR A 135 5.61 0.81 -15.31
CA THR A 135 5.14 -0.51 -15.76
C THR A 135 5.27 -1.57 -14.66
N VAL A 136 6.33 -1.52 -13.86
CA VAL A 136 6.54 -2.46 -12.73
C VAL A 136 5.76 -2.00 -11.48
N ALA A 137 5.66 -0.70 -11.24
CA ALA A 137 4.94 -0.17 -10.08
C ALA A 137 3.42 -0.44 -10.16
N HIS A 138 2.83 -0.44 -11.36
CA HIS A 138 1.41 -0.72 -11.58
C HIS A 138 0.93 -2.07 -11.00
N PRO A 139 1.49 -3.22 -11.42
CA PRO A 139 1.11 -4.52 -10.89
C PRO A 139 1.43 -4.64 -9.40
N LEU A 140 2.55 -4.08 -8.91
CA LEU A 140 2.87 -4.08 -7.48
C LEU A 140 1.79 -3.38 -6.65
N LEU A 141 1.39 -2.17 -7.06
CA LEU A 141 0.35 -1.41 -6.39
C LEU A 141 -1.02 -2.09 -6.48
N LYS A 142 -1.27 -2.82 -7.57
CA LYS A 142 -2.49 -3.60 -7.76
C LYS A 142 -2.54 -4.80 -6.80
N ASP A 143 -1.43 -5.52 -6.64
CA ASP A 143 -1.32 -6.64 -5.70
C ASP A 143 -1.56 -6.17 -4.27
N GLU A 144 -0.92 -5.06 -3.86
CA GLU A 144 -1.13 -4.49 -2.53
C GLU A 144 -2.55 -3.98 -2.32
N TRP A 145 -3.18 -3.40 -3.34
CA TRP A 145 -4.59 -3.01 -3.29
C TRP A 145 -5.54 -4.21 -3.15
N ASP A 146 -5.23 -5.33 -3.81
CA ASP A 146 -6.00 -6.56 -3.66
C ASP A 146 -5.86 -7.14 -2.25
N ARG A 147 -4.65 -7.11 -1.65
CA ARG A 147 -4.45 -7.49 -0.23
C ARG A 147 -5.30 -6.63 0.72
N VAL A 148 -5.46 -5.34 0.44
CA VAL A 148 -6.32 -4.46 1.24
C VAL A 148 -7.79 -4.87 1.15
N LYS A 149 -8.28 -5.18 -0.06
CA LYS A 149 -9.69 -5.56 -0.27
C LYS A 149 -10.03 -6.93 0.31
N ASP A 150 -9.10 -7.89 0.19
CA ASP A 150 -9.32 -9.25 0.67
C ASP A 150 -9.36 -9.33 2.20
N GLY A 151 -8.72 -8.37 2.88
CA GLY A 151 -8.65 -8.30 4.33
C GLY A 151 -7.87 -9.47 4.94
N GLU A 152 -7.77 -9.49 6.27
CA GLU A 152 -7.04 -10.55 6.94
C GLU A 152 -7.81 -11.89 6.95
N PRO A 153 -7.12 -13.05 6.90
CA PRO A 153 -7.77 -14.37 7.00
C PRO A 153 -8.70 -14.49 8.22
N PHE A 154 -8.32 -13.89 9.36
CA PHE A 154 -9.13 -13.87 10.58
C PHE A 154 -10.44 -13.07 10.42
N TYR A 155 -10.40 -11.96 9.71
CA TYR A 155 -11.61 -11.19 9.39
C TYR A 155 -12.55 -11.99 8.50
N ARG A 156 -12.01 -12.64 7.47
CA ARG A 156 -12.80 -13.51 6.58
C ARG A 156 -13.50 -14.63 7.35
N ALA A 157 -12.82 -15.25 8.31
CA ALA A 157 -13.40 -16.27 9.19
C ALA A 157 -14.48 -15.69 10.12
N THR A 158 -14.22 -14.55 10.75
CA THR A 158 -15.20 -13.89 11.64
C THR A 158 -16.46 -13.48 10.86
N LYS A 159 -16.29 -12.93 9.66
CA LYS A 159 -17.40 -12.59 8.77
C LYS A 159 -18.23 -13.81 8.39
N ALA A 160 -17.60 -14.94 8.06
CA ALA A 160 -18.30 -16.18 7.74
C ALA A 160 -19.09 -16.73 8.94
N LEU A 161 -18.48 -16.73 10.13
CA LEU A 161 -19.15 -17.13 11.38
C LEU A 161 -20.36 -16.24 11.66
N LEU A 162 -20.24 -14.93 11.46
CA LEU A 162 -21.35 -13.99 11.64
C LEU A 162 -22.51 -14.26 10.70
N ILE A 163 -22.23 -14.49 9.42
CA ILE A 163 -23.26 -14.86 8.44
C ILE A 163 -23.93 -16.16 8.87
N ALA A 164 -23.15 -17.16 9.31
CA ALA A 164 -23.70 -18.43 9.78
C ALA A 164 -24.61 -18.23 11.01
N VAL A 165 -24.20 -17.44 12.01
CA VAL A 165 -25.03 -17.16 13.20
C VAL A 165 -26.33 -16.43 12.81
N VAL A 166 -26.24 -15.41 11.96
CA VAL A 166 -27.41 -14.62 11.52
C VAL A 166 -28.41 -15.47 10.73
N VAL A 167 -27.95 -16.47 9.97
CA VAL A 167 -28.83 -17.36 9.19
C VAL A 167 -29.36 -18.53 10.04
N LEU A 168 -28.49 -19.17 10.84
CA LEU A 168 -28.83 -20.40 11.57
C LEU A 168 -29.69 -20.14 12.80
N VAL A 169 -29.50 -19.02 13.52
CA VAL A 169 -30.26 -18.72 14.74
C VAL A 169 -31.76 -18.53 14.43
N PRO A 170 -32.18 -17.70 13.44
CA PRO A 170 -33.59 -17.57 13.09
C PRO A 170 -34.20 -18.87 12.57
N LEU A 171 -33.45 -19.66 11.77
CA LEU A 171 -33.91 -20.95 11.27
C LEU A 171 -34.14 -21.96 12.39
N GLY A 172 -33.24 -22.00 13.39
CA GLY A 172 -33.39 -22.84 14.57
C GLY A 172 -34.60 -22.45 15.42
N VAL A 173 -34.82 -21.14 15.60
CA VAL A 173 -36.01 -20.62 16.29
C VAL A 173 -37.28 -21.00 15.51
N ALA A 174 -37.33 -20.75 14.21
CA ALA A 174 -38.48 -21.11 13.37
C ALA A 174 -38.77 -22.62 13.41
N ALA A 175 -37.74 -23.48 13.33
CA ALA A 175 -37.89 -24.92 13.44
C ALA A 175 -38.40 -25.38 14.81
N SER A 176 -38.05 -24.67 15.88
CA SER A 176 -38.58 -24.96 17.24
C SER A 176 -40.06 -24.60 17.40
N TYR A 177 -40.57 -23.61 16.66
CA TYR A 177 -41.99 -23.25 16.64
C TYR A 177 -42.85 -24.16 15.75
N VAL A 178 -42.24 -24.86 14.79
CA VAL A 178 -42.94 -25.73 13.82
C VAL A 178 -43.04 -27.19 14.30
N ARG A 179 -42.29 -27.59 15.33
CA ARG A 179 -42.46 -28.92 15.95
C ARG A 179 -43.68 -28.92 16.89
N PRO A 180 -44.74 -29.70 16.59
CA PRO A 180 -45.91 -29.83 17.46
C PRO A 180 -45.61 -30.61 18.75
#